data_AF-A0A7J4RPB5-F1
#
_entry.id   AF-A0A7J4RPB5-F1
#
_cell.length_a   1.000
_cell.length_b   1.000
_cell.length_c   1.000
_cell.angle_alpha   90.00
_cell.angle_beta   90.00
_cell.angle_gamma   90.00
#
_symmetry.space_group_name_H-M   'P 1'
#
loop_
_entity.id
_entity.type
_entity.pdbx_description
1 polymer ?
#
loop_
_entity_poly.entity_id
_entity_poly.type
_entity_poly.pdbx_seq_one_letter_code
_entity_poly.pdbx_strand_id
1 'polypeptide(L)'
;MRHTTPYAVVSSFTLVSLMLLSSFVSFCAVEESIQERQELEQIEAKMFATSPGHPVFGEYVGAHWCGPCMSSASPSLDNLKSSNPEDFTFVSFFESSS
;
A
#
# COMPACT_ATOMS: atom_id res chain seq x y z
N MET A 1 25.25 26.42 56.92
CA MET A 1 25.06 26.35 55.46
C MET A 1 23.79 25.55 55.19
N ARG A 2 22.73 26.21 54.68
CA ARG A 2 21.47 25.54 54.30
C ARG A 2 21.59 25.11 52.83
N HIS A 3 21.61 23.81 52.57
CA HIS A 3 21.49 23.28 51.20
C HIS A 3 20.04 23.40 50.75
N THR A 4 19.75 24.40 49.92
CA THR A 4 18.49 24.51 49.19
C THR A 4 18.64 23.77 47.86
N THR A 5 18.14 22.53 47.79
CA THR A 5 17.97 21.82 46.53
C THR A 5 16.77 22.43 45.76
N PRO A 6 16.94 22.93 44.53
CA PRO A 6 15.89 23.65 43.81
C PRO A 6 14.75 22.75 43.28
N TYR A 7 14.83 21.44 43.46
CA TYR A 7 13.93 20.46 42.84
C TYR A 7 12.71 20.05 43.70
N ALA A 8 12.53 20.62 44.89
CA ALA A 8 11.63 20.06 45.91
C ALA A 8 10.17 20.60 45.90
N VAL A 9 9.73 21.38 44.91
CA VAL A 9 8.34 21.84 44.83
C VAL A 9 7.79 21.74 43.40
N VAL A 10 7.80 20.53 42.84
CA VAL A 10 6.96 20.23 41.67
C VAL A 10 5.58 19.86 42.19
N SER A 11 4.63 20.80 42.10
CA SER A 11 3.27 20.60 42.56
C SER A 11 2.56 19.53 41.71
N SER A 12 1.73 18.68 42.32
CA SER A 12 0.97 17.65 41.59
C SER A 12 0.14 18.26 40.43
N PHE A 13 -0.29 19.51 40.58
CA PHE A 13 -0.99 20.26 39.54
C PHE A 13 -0.12 20.56 38.31
N THR A 14 1.18 20.79 38.49
CA THR A 14 2.08 21.06 37.35
C THR A 14 2.34 19.80 36.54
N LEU A 15 2.44 18.62 37.18
CA LEU A 15 2.58 17.34 36.49
C LEU A 15 1.33 16.95 35.70
N VAL A 16 0.14 17.11 36.30
CA VAL A 16 -1.14 16.83 35.63
C VAL A 16 -1.34 17.74 34.42
N SER A 17 -1.03 19.02 34.56
CA SER A 17 -1.08 19.97 33.43
C SER A 17 -0.15 19.52 32.29
N LEU A 18 1.08 19.12 32.60
CA LEU A 18 2.06 18.70 31.60
C LEU A 18 1.61 17.46 30.80
N MET A 19 0.99 16.48 31.47
CA MET A 19 0.47 15.26 30.83
C MET A 19 -0.74 15.55 29.93
N LEU A 20 -1.58 16.52 30.31
CA LEU A 20 -2.71 16.94 29.48
C LEU A 20 -2.22 17.68 28.24
N LEU A 21 -1.33 18.67 28.40
CA LEU A 21 -0.79 19.41 27.26
C LEU A 21 -0.05 18.52 26.26
N SER A 22 0.73 17.52 26.72
CA SER A 22 1.41 16.58 25.81
C SER A 22 0.42 15.78 24.96
N SER A 23 -0.74 15.43 25.52
CA SER A 23 -1.80 14.71 24.80
C SER A 23 -2.47 15.58 23.73
N PHE A 24 -2.64 16.88 23.99
CA PHE A 24 -3.17 17.85 23.02
C PHE A 24 -2.19 18.14 21.87
N VAL A 25 -0.88 18.18 22.13
CA VAL A 25 0.15 18.37 21.09
C VAL A 25 0.11 17.22 20.07
N SER A 26 -0.08 15.98 20.53
CA SER A 26 -0.25 14.83 19.62
C SER A 26 -1.48 14.95 18.73
N PHE A 27 -2.57 15.54 19.20
CA PHE A 27 -3.78 15.76 18.39
C PHE A 27 -3.56 16.84 17.33
N CYS A 28 -2.88 17.94 17.66
CA CYS A 28 -2.54 18.99 16.69
C CYS A 28 -1.47 18.55 15.66
N ALA A 29 -0.58 17.63 16.03
CA ALA A 29 0.43 17.09 15.12
C ALA A 29 -0.11 16.07 14.10
N VAL A 30 -1.34 15.59 14.26
CA VAL A 30 -1.96 14.62 13.33
C VAL A 30 -2.34 15.27 11.99
N GLU A 31 -2.62 16.58 11.97
CA GLU A 31 -3.04 17.29 10.73
C GLU A 31 -1.93 17.38 9.67
N GLU A 32 -0.65 17.27 10.06
CA GLU A 32 0.50 17.32 9.13
C GLU A 32 0.99 15.94 8.68
N SER A 33 0.28 14.87 9.07
CA SER A 33 0.65 13.48 8.75
C SER A 33 -0.33 12.78 7.83
N ILE A 34 -0.98 13.53 6.92
CA ILE A 34 -1.39 12.92 5.65
C ILE A 34 -0.10 12.58 4.93
N GLN A 35 0.43 11.39 5.24
CA GLN A 35 1.49 10.74 4.52
C GLN A 35 1.02 10.65 3.08
N GLU A 36 1.39 11.65 2.26
CA GLU A 36 1.30 11.56 0.81
C GLU A 36 1.90 10.19 0.48
N ARG A 37 1.06 9.26 0.00
CA ARG A 37 1.55 7.98 -0.47
C ARG A 37 2.53 8.32 -1.58
N GLN A 38 3.81 8.20 -1.31
CA GLN A 38 4.84 8.28 -2.31
C GLN A 38 4.61 7.10 -3.25
N GLU A 39 3.80 7.32 -4.30
CA GLU A 39 3.60 6.34 -5.33
C GLU A 39 4.96 6.09 -5.98
N LEU A 40 5.29 4.81 -6.15
CA LEU A 40 6.54 4.41 -6.78
C LEU A 40 6.55 4.99 -8.20
N GLU A 41 7.70 5.55 -8.64
CA GLU A 41 7.85 6.07 -9.99
C GLU A 41 7.40 4.98 -10.98
N GLN A 42 6.27 5.23 -11.65
CA GLN A 42 5.71 4.30 -12.59
C GLN A 42 6.60 4.33 -13.82
N ILE A 43 7.58 3.43 -13.86
CA ILE A 43 8.33 3.12 -15.07
C ILE A 43 7.28 2.75 -16.11
N GLU A 44 7.30 3.43 -17.26
CA GLU A 44 6.43 3.14 -18.39
C GLU A 44 6.75 1.72 -18.88
N ALA A 45 6.09 0.74 -18.26
CA ALA A 45 6.23 -0.64 -18.66
C ALA A 45 5.73 -0.73 -20.09
N LYS A 46 6.56 -1.26 -20.98
CA LYS A 46 6.16 -1.53 -22.36
C LYS A 46 4.94 -2.46 -22.31
N MET A 47 3.75 -1.92 -22.54
CA MET A 47 2.47 -2.64 -22.46
C MET A 47 2.28 -3.68 -23.57
N PHE A 48 3.35 -4.02 -24.29
CA PHE A 48 3.34 -4.91 -25.43
C PHE A 48 4.43 -5.96 -25.25
N ALA A 49 4.00 -7.21 -25.05
CA ALA A 49 4.88 -8.35 -25.17
C ALA A 49 4.99 -8.71 -26.66
N THR A 50 6.23 -8.77 -27.15
CA THR A 50 6.52 -9.28 -28.49
C THR A 50 6.52 -10.80 -28.43
N SER A 51 6.08 -11.49 -29.49
CA SER A 51 6.12 -12.95 -29.54
C SER A 51 7.54 -13.46 -29.24
N PRO A 52 7.70 -14.44 -28.32
CA PRO A 52 8.99 -15.05 -28.01
C PRO A 52 9.47 -16.04 -29.09
N GLY A 53 8.70 -16.24 -30.17
CA GLY A 53 9.02 -17.18 -31.25
C GLY A 53 8.77 -18.65 -30.91
N HIS A 54 8.10 -18.92 -29.79
CA HIS A 54 7.61 -20.25 -29.42
C HIS A 54 6.31 -20.12 -28.62
N PRO A 55 5.46 -21.16 -28.57
CA PRO A 55 4.27 -21.15 -27.74
C PRO A 55 4.59 -20.98 -26.25
N VAL A 56 3.80 -20.18 -25.56
CA VAL A 56 3.86 -19.91 -24.12
C VAL A 56 2.49 -20.18 -23.50
N PHE A 57 2.52 -20.88 -22.37
CA PHE A 57 1.35 -21.16 -21.55
C PHE A 57 1.36 -20.29 -20.29
N GLY A 58 0.23 -19.65 -20.00
CA GLY A 58 -0.02 -18.93 -18.75
C GLY A 58 -1.04 -19.65 -17.88
N GLU A 59 -0.82 -19.61 -16.57
CA GLU A 59 -1.81 -19.99 -15.58
C GLU A 59 -2.18 -18.77 -14.76
N TYR A 60 -3.48 -18.49 -14.67
CA TYR A 60 -4.00 -17.39 -13.87
C TYR A 60 -4.86 -17.92 -12.74
N VAL A 61 -4.58 -17.44 -11.53
CA VAL A 61 -5.36 -17.71 -10.33
C VAL A 61 -5.82 -16.37 -9.78
N GLY A 62 -7.14 -16.19 -9.69
CA GLY A 62 -7.75 -14.94 -9.24
C GLY A 62 -9.03 -15.16 -8.44
N ALA A 63 -9.56 -14.07 -7.89
CA ALA A 63 -10.79 -14.08 -7.13
C ALA A 63 -11.54 -12.75 -7.28
N HIS A 64 -12.86 -12.79 -7.08
CA HIS A 64 -13.73 -11.61 -7.16
C HIS A 64 -13.38 -10.52 -6.14
N TRP A 65 -12.78 -10.89 -5.01
CA TRP A 65 -12.35 -9.97 -3.97
C TRP A 65 -10.93 -9.43 -4.18
N CYS A 66 -10.19 -9.95 -5.17
CA CYS A 66 -8.86 -9.44 -5.49
C CYS A 66 -8.96 -8.32 -6.53
N GLY A 67 -9.10 -7.08 -6.05
CA GLY A 67 -9.14 -5.87 -6.88
C GLY A 67 -8.01 -5.82 -7.93
N PRO A 68 -6.72 -5.96 -7.55
CA PRO A 68 -5.59 -5.95 -8.50
C PRO A 68 -5.64 -7.08 -9.54
N CYS A 69 -6.17 -8.25 -9.17
CA CYS A 69 -6.29 -9.38 -10.09
C CYS A 69 -7.31 -9.06 -11.21
N MET A 70 -8.43 -8.44 -10.85
CA MET A 70 -9.48 -8.04 -11.79
C MET A 70 -9.12 -6.78 -12.60
N SER A 71 -8.42 -5.82 -12.00
CA SER A 71 -8.12 -4.54 -12.65
C SER A 71 -6.85 -4.55 -13.50
N SER A 72 -5.99 -5.56 -13.34
CA SER A 72 -4.70 -5.63 -14.05
C SER A 72 -4.43 -7.01 -14.63
N ALA A 73 -4.25 -8.03 -13.79
CA ALA A 73 -3.72 -9.32 -14.25
C ALA A 73 -4.62 -10.00 -15.31
N SER A 74 -5.94 -10.08 -15.07
CA SER A 74 -6.87 -10.69 -16.02
C SER A 74 -6.92 -9.92 -17.36
N PRO A 75 -7.12 -8.58 -17.39
CA PRO A 75 -7.04 -7.81 -18.63
C PRO A 75 -5.71 -7.93 -19.38
N SER A 76 -4.58 -8.01 -18.67
CA SER A 76 -3.25 -8.15 -19.30
C SER A 76 -3.09 -9.50 -20.01
N LEU A 77 -3.61 -10.59 -19.45
CA LEU A 77 -3.56 -11.91 -20.07
C LEU A 77 -4.49 -12.02 -21.28
N ASP A 78 -5.69 -11.43 -21.21
CA ASP A 78 -6.60 -11.32 -22.35
C ASP A 78 -5.98 -10.50 -23.50
N ASN A 79 -5.30 -9.40 -23.15
CA ASN A 79 -4.56 -8.61 -24.13
C ASN A 79 -3.42 -9.43 -24.77
N LEU A 80 -2.67 -10.19 -23.97
CA LEU A 80 -1.59 -11.03 -24.48
C LEU A 80 -2.09 -12.13 -25.42
N LYS A 81 -3.23 -12.74 -25.10
CA LYS A 81 -3.88 -13.75 -25.96
C LYS A 81 -4.40 -13.16 -27.27
N SER A 82 -4.99 -11.98 -27.22
CA SER A 82 -5.53 -11.32 -28.42
C SER A 82 -4.43 -10.78 -29.35
N SER A 83 -3.31 -10.31 -28.79
CA SER A 83 -2.17 -9.79 -29.57
C SER A 83 -1.26 -10.89 -30.12
N ASN A 84 -1.17 -12.05 -29.47
CA ASN A 84 -0.30 -13.16 -29.85
C ASN A 84 -1.07 -14.51 -29.84
N PRO A 85 -2.13 -14.68 -30.66
CA PRO A 85 -3.07 -15.81 -30.53
C PRO A 85 -2.45 -17.18 -30.81
N GLU A 86 -1.46 -17.24 -31.71
CA GLU A 86 -0.73 -18.48 -32.07
C GLU A 86 0.35 -18.85 -31.05
N ASP A 87 0.90 -17.85 -30.35
CA ASP A 87 2.07 -18.02 -29.48
C ASP A 87 1.73 -17.97 -27.99
N PHE A 88 0.53 -17.53 -27.61
CA PHE A 88 0.12 -17.46 -26.21
C PHE A 88 -1.23 -18.13 -25.98
N THR A 89 -1.32 -18.90 -24.90
CA THR A 89 -2.58 -19.44 -24.40
C THR A 89 -2.57 -19.49 -22.89
N PHE A 90 -3.73 -19.37 -22.25
CA PHE A 90 -3.79 -19.42 -20.79
C PHE A 90 -5.08 -20.06 -20.29
N VAL A 91 -5.01 -20.56 -19.05
CA VAL A 91 -6.17 -21.04 -18.29
C VAL A 91 -6.38 -20.14 -17.08
N SER A 92 -7.65 -19.88 -16.77
CA SER A 92 -8.09 -19.01 -15.67
C SER A 92 -8.85 -19.84 -14.61
N PHE A 93 -8.31 -19.85 -13.40
CA PHE A 93 -8.97 -20.34 -12.20
C PHE A 93 -9.45 -19.14 -11.38
N PHE A 94 -10.76 -18.89 -11.41
CA PHE A 94 -11.35 -17.72 -10.76
C PHE A 94 -12.37 -18.12 -9.70
N GLU A 95 -12.18 -17.62 -8.48
CA GLU A 95 -13.17 -17.73 -7.41
C GLU A 95 -14.26 -16.66 -7.55
N SER A 96 -15.47 -17.11 -7.92
CA SER A 96 -16.64 -16.24 -8.04
C SER A 96 -17.25 -15.89 -6.68
N SER A 97 -17.94 -14.76 -6.60
CA SER A 97 -18.84 -14.48 -5.48
C SER A 97 -19.95 -15.54 -5.43
N SER A 98 -20.30 -15.98 -4.22
CA SER A 98 -21.38 -16.96 -3.97
C SER A 98 -22.77 -16.38 -4.20
#